data_AF-A0A0L0HKR4-F1
#
_entry.id   AF-A0A0L0HKR4-F1
#
_cell.length_a   1.000
_cell.length_b   1.000
_cell.length_c   1.000
_cell.angle_alpha   90.00
_cell.angle_beta   90.00
_cell.angle_gamma   90.00
#
_symmetry.space_group_name_H-M   'P 1'
#
loop_
_entity.id
_entity.type
_entity.pdbx_description
1 polymer ?
#
loop_
_entity_poly.entity_id
_entity_poly.type
_entity_poly.pdbx_seq_one_letter_code
_entity_poly.pdbx_strand_id
1 'polypeptide(L)'
;MTRIDRLCRNNGIKFYSAGTAGTMGYIFNDLKEHAYIEERKSSIKDEVTVEKIEKSMAFPSLEETQQGIWGATSMSEMSRQQLRAFKAGSDPVYFGFNLLWQFWAKHNRLPLPGSSNDVNALLQLKSPYLKSVQCDASYVTDELLRGFARTARAEISPVCAILGGFAAQDILKVLSGKDAPLNNFFCFNGDEFSGKIIHLPPPVAVKAAGQPKNSQETMVID
;
A
#
# COMPACT_ATOMS: atom_id res chain seq x y z
N MET A 1 -13.76 9.45 -2.96
CA MET A 1 -12.49 9.11 -3.62
C MET A 1 -12.69 8.12 -4.75
N THR A 2 -13.24 6.93 -4.49
CA THR A 2 -13.54 5.88 -5.50
C THR A 2 -14.30 6.38 -6.73
N ARG A 3 -15.27 7.29 -6.56
CA ARG A 3 -15.97 7.91 -7.70
C ARG A 3 -15.03 8.66 -8.66
N ILE A 4 -14.04 9.38 -8.12
CA ILE A 4 -13.09 10.18 -8.92
C ILE A 4 -12.10 9.25 -9.61
N ASP A 5 -11.54 8.29 -8.86
CA ASP A 5 -10.66 7.24 -9.37
C ASP A 5 -11.29 6.52 -10.58
N ARG A 6 -12.54 6.04 -10.43
CA ARG A 6 -13.30 5.41 -11.52
C ARG A 6 -13.49 6.32 -12.73
N LEU A 7 -13.78 7.61 -12.51
CA LEU A 7 -13.93 8.58 -13.59
C LEU A 7 -12.60 8.77 -14.34
N CYS A 8 -11.49 8.91 -13.61
CA CYS A 8 -10.16 9.01 -14.19
C CYS A 8 -9.82 7.77 -15.03
N ARG A 9 -10.01 6.57 -14.47
CA ARG A 9 -9.77 5.29 -15.15
C ARG A 9 -10.58 5.14 -16.44
N ASN A 10 -11.86 5.53 -16.43
CA ASN A 10 -12.74 5.47 -17.60
C ASN A 10 -12.33 6.44 -18.71
N ASN A 11 -11.59 7.50 -18.38
CA ASN A 11 -11.11 8.51 -19.33
C ASN A 11 -9.62 8.38 -19.66
N GLY A 12 -8.94 7.32 -19.19
CA GLY A 12 -7.50 7.13 -19.42
C GLY A 12 -6.64 8.17 -18.69
N ILE A 13 -7.15 8.77 -17.62
CA ILE A 13 -6.45 9.76 -16.80
C ILE A 13 -5.79 9.03 -15.63
N LYS A 14 -4.50 9.27 -15.43
CA LYS A 14 -3.73 8.79 -14.26
C LYS A 14 -4.26 9.46 -12.99
N PHE A 15 -4.52 8.67 -11.96
CA PHE A 15 -5.09 9.14 -10.70
C PHE A 15 -4.07 9.05 -9.57
N TYR A 16 -4.03 10.09 -8.74
CA TYR A 16 -3.32 10.12 -7.48
C TYR A 16 -4.25 10.60 -6.38
N SER A 17 -4.10 10.04 -5.19
CA SER A 17 -4.65 10.60 -3.97
C SER A 17 -3.60 10.58 -2.87
N ALA A 18 -3.57 11.61 -2.05
CA ALA A 18 -2.78 11.64 -0.84
C ALA A 18 -3.61 12.29 0.26
N GLY A 19 -3.32 11.92 1.50
CA GLY A 19 -4.00 12.52 2.65
C GLY A 19 -3.29 12.23 3.95
N THR A 20 -3.61 13.06 4.95
CA THR A 20 -3.08 12.97 6.30
C THR A 20 -4.19 12.70 7.31
N ALA A 21 -3.80 12.09 8.42
CA ALA A 21 -4.58 12.00 9.63
C ALA A 21 -3.60 12.27 10.78
N GLY A 22 -3.24 13.54 10.96
CA GLY A 22 -2.25 13.94 11.96
C GLY A 22 -0.86 13.43 11.66
N THR A 23 -0.37 12.52 12.50
CA THR A 23 0.96 11.90 12.35
C THR A 23 0.98 10.78 11.30
N MET A 24 -0.18 10.36 10.81
CA MET A 24 -0.32 9.31 9.80
C MET A 24 -0.52 9.92 8.40
N GLY A 25 -0.01 9.24 7.38
CA GLY A 25 -0.09 9.69 5.99
C GLY A 25 -0.28 8.55 4.99
N TYR A 26 -0.90 8.85 3.86
CA TYR A 26 -0.90 7.93 2.72
C TYR A 26 -0.75 8.64 1.37
N ILE A 27 -0.25 7.88 0.40
CA ILE A 27 -0.32 8.19 -1.04
C ILE A 27 -0.84 6.94 -1.74
N PHE A 28 -1.70 7.11 -2.73
CA PHE A 28 -2.23 6.06 -3.59
C PHE A 28 -2.15 6.53 -5.05
N ASN A 29 -1.86 5.61 -5.96
CA ASN A 29 -1.98 5.83 -7.39
C ASN A 29 -2.75 4.72 -8.11
N ASP A 30 -3.57 5.12 -9.08
CA ASP A 30 -4.12 4.25 -10.12
C ASP A 30 -3.68 4.80 -11.48
N LEU A 31 -2.73 4.10 -12.11
CA LEU A 31 -2.20 4.46 -13.42
C LEU A 31 -2.78 3.59 -14.55
N LYS A 32 -3.72 2.69 -14.23
CA LYS A 32 -4.23 1.64 -15.12
C LYS A 32 -3.12 0.77 -15.71
N GLU A 33 -2.67 1.06 -16.93
CA GLU A 33 -1.47 0.45 -17.52
C GLU A 33 -0.47 1.57 -17.75
N HIS A 34 0.73 1.41 -17.21
CA HIS A 34 1.77 2.42 -17.31
C HIS A 34 3.09 1.82 -17.78
N ALA A 35 3.52 2.25 -18.96
CA ALA A 35 4.84 1.96 -19.50
C ALA A 35 5.87 2.98 -18.97
N TYR A 36 7.06 2.49 -18.65
CA TYR A 36 8.19 3.28 -18.18
C TYR A 36 9.52 2.66 -18.64
N ILE A 37 10.58 3.45 -18.59
CA ILE A 37 11.95 3.02 -18.92
C ILE A 37 12.75 2.93 -17.64
N GLU A 38 13.38 1.77 -17.43
CA GLU A 38 14.35 1.57 -16.35
C GLU A 38 15.77 1.54 -16.93
N GLU A 39 16.65 2.36 -16.39
CA GLU A 39 18.06 2.43 -16.79
C GLU A 39 18.90 1.50 -15.91
N ARG A 40 19.43 0.41 -16.49
CA ARG A 40 20.38 -0.48 -15.81
C ARG A 40 21.80 -0.07 -16.20
N LYS A 41 22.57 0.37 -15.21
CA LYS A 41 24.00 0.66 -15.38
C LYS A 41 24.80 -0.61 -15.12
N SER A 42 25.67 -0.99 -16.03
CA SER A 42 26.68 -2.02 -15.80
C SER A 42 28.06 -1.47 -16.10
N SER A 43 29.03 -1.81 -15.26
CA SER A 43 30.41 -1.39 -15.37
C SER A 43 31.30 -2.61 -15.59
N ILE A 44 31.96 -2.67 -16.73
CA ILE A 44 32.97 -3.69 -17.04
C ILE A 44 34.23 -2.96 -17.48
N LYS A 45 35.36 -3.16 -16.77
CA LYS A 45 36.68 -2.59 -17.11
C LYS A 45 36.65 -1.07 -17.40
N ASP A 46 36.12 -0.29 -16.46
CA ASP A 46 36.01 1.18 -16.53
C ASP A 46 35.10 1.75 -17.65
N GLU A 47 34.46 0.90 -18.45
CA GLU A 47 33.44 1.30 -19.41
C GLU A 47 32.04 1.15 -18.79
N VAL A 48 31.31 2.26 -18.72
CA VAL A 48 29.94 2.29 -18.19
C VAL A 48 28.96 2.18 -19.34
N THR A 49 28.21 1.08 -19.39
CA THR A 49 27.10 0.92 -20.33
C THR A 49 25.78 1.18 -19.63
N VAL A 50 24.89 1.90 -20.30
CA VAL A 50 23.53 2.18 -19.81
C VAL A 50 22.54 1.48 -20.74
N GLU A 51 21.94 0.41 -20.22
CA GLU A 51 20.86 -0.29 -20.90
C GLU A 51 19.52 0.34 -20.52
N LYS A 52 18.71 0.69 -21.52
CA LYS A 52 17.34 1.20 -21.32
C LYS A 52 16.37 0.05 -21.56
N ILE A 53 15.63 -0.32 -20.52
CA ILE A 53 14.68 -1.43 -20.56
C ILE A 53 13.27 -0.85 -20.45
N GLU A 54 12.47 -1.03 -21.50
CA GLU A 54 11.04 -0.70 -21.45
C GLU A 54 10.29 -1.76 -20.63
N LYS A 55 9.48 -1.29 -19.68
CA LYS A 55 8.64 -2.11 -18.81
C LYS A 55 7.24 -1.54 -18.77
N SER A 56 6.27 -2.36 -18.41
CA SER A 56 4.89 -1.93 -18.17
C SER A 56 4.36 -2.56 -16.89
N MET A 57 3.51 -1.83 -16.18
CA MET A 57 2.87 -2.27 -14.95
C MET A 57 1.38 -1.95 -14.97
N ALA A 58 0.59 -2.86 -14.40
CA ALA A 58 -0.84 -2.69 -14.23
C ALA A 58 -1.16 -2.28 -12.79
N PHE A 59 -2.10 -1.35 -12.64
CA PHE A 59 -2.53 -0.76 -11.39
C PHE A 59 -4.02 -1.03 -11.18
N PRO A 60 -4.40 -1.56 -9.99
CA PRO A 60 -5.80 -1.70 -9.64
C PRO A 60 -6.41 -0.34 -9.30
N SER A 61 -7.72 -0.27 -9.46
CA SER A 61 -8.54 0.83 -8.93
C SER A 61 -8.48 0.87 -7.40
N LEU A 62 -8.78 2.02 -6.83
CA LEU A 62 -8.89 2.19 -5.38
C LEU A 62 -9.89 1.20 -4.77
N GLU A 63 -11.02 1.00 -5.45
CA GLU A 63 -12.08 0.10 -4.99
C GLU A 63 -11.59 -1.36 -4.86
N GLU A 64 -10.81 -1.84 -5.84
CA GLU A 64 -10.18 -3.16 -5.78
C GLU A 64 -9.18 -3.27 -4.64
N THR A 65 -8.38 -2.23 -4.37
CA THR A 65 -7.43 -2.25 -3.25
C THR A 65 -8.13 -2.35 -1.90
N GLN A 66 -9.22 -1.60 -1.71
CA GLN A 66 -10.00 -1.56 -0.46
C GLN A 66 -10.66 -2.90 -0.13
N GLN A 67 -10.96 -3.70 -1.15
CA GLN A 67 -11.56 -5.03 -1.03
C GLN A 67 -10.51 -6.16 -0.98
N GLY A 68 -9.22 -5.83 -1.03
CA GLY A 68 -8.13 -6.79 -1.08
C GLY A 68 -8.14 -7.78 0.09
N ILE A 69 -8.00 -9.06 -0.23
CA ILE A 69 -7.92 -10.16 0.74
C ILE A 69 -6.46 -10.39 1.13
N TRP A 70 -6.15 -10.26 2.42
CA TRP A 70 -4.78 -10.39 2.96
C TRP A 70 -4.40 -11.82 3.35
N GLY A 71 -5.39 -12.69 3.58
CA GLY A 71 -5.19 -14.12 3.88
C GLY A 71 -4.51 -14.42 5.21
N ALA A 72 -4.45 -13.47 6.14
CA ALA A 72 -3.84 -13.62 7.46
C ALA A 72 -4.94 -13.70 8.52
N THR A 73 -5.61 -14.85 8.68
CA THR A 73 -6.74 -15.00 9.63
C THR A 73 -6.31 -15.33 11.07
N SER A 74 -5.07 -15.82 11.26
CA SER A 74 -4.48 -16.12 12.58
C SER A 74 -2.96 -16.01 12.48
N MET A 75 -2.38 -14.96 13.09
CA MET A 75 -0.94 -14.71 13.04
C MET A 75 -0.14 -15.75 13.84
N SER A 76 -0.74 -16.33 14.90
CA SER A 76 -0.11 -17.39 15.69
C SER A 76 0.05 -18.71 14.93
N GLU A 77 -0.75 -18.94 13.90
CA GLU A 77 -0.71 -20.14 13.06
C GLU A 77 0.20 -19.98 11.84
N MET A 78 0.67 -18.76 11.54
CA MET A 78 1.53 -18.48 10.40
C MET A 78 2.98 -18.88 10.69
N SER A 79 3.63 -19.51 9.69
CA SER A 79 5.08 -19.71 9.75
C SER A 79 5.83 -18.38 9.78
N ARG A 80 7.07 -18.39 10.28
CA ARG A 80 7.94 -17.19 10.30
C ARG A 80 8.11 -16.56 8.91
N GLN A 81 8.18 -17.38 7.86
CA GLN A 81 8.31 -16.89 6.48
C GLN A 81 7.03 -16.19 6.01
N GLN A 82 5.86 -16.77 6.29
CA GLN A 82 4.57 -16.16 5.96
C GLN A 82 4.37 -14.85 6.73
N LEU A 83 4.73 -14.81 8.02
CA LEU A 83 4.67 -13.59 8.82
C LEU A 83 5.57 -12.49 8.26
N ARG A 84 6.79 -12.83 7.84
CA ARG A 84 7.70 -11.87 7.19
C ARG A 84 7.16 -11.38 5.86
N ALA A 85 6.62 -12.25 5.03
CA ALA A 85 6.03 -11.88 3.74
C ALA A 85 4.82 -10.97 3.92
N PHE A 86 3.90 -11.32 4.82
CA PHE A 86 2.75 -10.48 5.18
C PHE A 86 3.21 -9.13 5.71
N LYS A 87 4.11 -9.12 6.71
CA LYS A 87 4.68 -7.88 7.24
C LYS A 87 5.52 -7.12 6.23
N ALA A 88 5.97 -7.69 5.13
CA ALA A 88 6.64 -6.95 4.06
C ALA A 88 5.61 -6.32 3.10
N GLY A 89 4.52 -7.03 2.80
CA GLY A 89 3.48 -6.59 1.87
C GLY A 89 2.34 -5.75 2.47
N SER A 90 2.21 -5.68 3.80
CA SER A 90 1.11 -4.99 4.51
C SER A 90 1.59 -3.89 5.45
N ASP A 91 0.71 -2.96 5.81
CA ASP A 91 1.00 -1.93 6.81
C ASP A 91 -0.25 -1.61 7.65
N PRO A 92 -0.19 -1.57 9.00
CA PRO A 92 -1.36 -1.25 9.83
C PRO A 92 -1.99 0.12 9.53
N VAL A 93 -1.19 1.10 9.05
CA VAL A 93 -1.66 2.44 8.68
C VAL A 93 -2.66 2.38 7.53
N TYR A 94 -2.45 1.48 6.57
CA TYR A 94 -3.40 1.24 5.47
C TYR A 94 -4.79 0.87 6.00
N PHE A 95 -4.86 -0.06 6.94
CA PHE A 95 -6.12 -0.46 7.56
C PHE A 95 -6.73 0.67 8.39
N GLY A 96 -5.89 1.47 9.07
CA GLY A 96 -6.32 2.66 9.81
C GLY A 96 -7.03 3.69 8.93
N PHE A 97 -6.48 4.01 7.75
CA PHE A 97 -7.14 4.91 6.79
C PHE A 97 -8.45 4.35 6.26
N ASN A 98 -8.52 3.05 5.95
CA ASN A 98 -9.76 2.41 5.52
C ASN A 98 -10.85 2.49 6.59
N LEU A 99 -10.49 2.25 7.86
CA LEU A 99 -11.41 2.42 9.00
C LEU A 99 -11.84 3.87 9.17
N LEU A 100 -10.94 4.83 8.98
CA LEU A 100 -11.24 6.25 9.03
C LEU A 100 -12.20 6.68 7.92
N TRP A 101 -12.06 6.14 6.71
CA TRP A 101 -12.99 6.39 5.60
C TRP A 101 -14.37 5.77 5.85
N GLN A 102 -14.44 4.57 6.44
CA GLN A 102 -15.72 3.98 6.87
C GLN A 102 -16.39 4.81 7.96
N PHE A 103 -15.61 5.33 8.92
CA PHE A 103 -16.12 6.26 9.92
C PHE A 103 -16.69 7.52 9.26
N TRP A 104 -15.94 8.12 8.34
CA TRP A 104 -16.40 9.29 7.59
C TRP A 104 -17.68 9.00 6.81
N ALA A 105 -17.78 7.84 6.13
CA ALA A 105 -18.97 7.45 5.40
C ALA A 105 -20.21 7.30 6.30
N LYS A 106 -20.03 6.84 7.54
CA LYS A 106 -21.13 6.65 8.50
C LYS A 106 -21.54 7.93 9.24
N HIS A 107 -20.57 8.79 9.57
CA HIS A 107 -20.78 9.95 10.43
C HIS A 107 -20.74 11.30 9.70
N ASN A 108 -20.34 11.31 8.42
CA ASN A 108 -20.12 12.50 7.60
C ASN A 108 -19.14 13.52 8.23
N ARG A 109 -18.21 13.02 9.04
CA ARG A 109 -17.14 13.78 9.69
C ARG A 109 -16.03 12.84 10.14
N LEU A 110 -14.87 13.40 10.43
CA LEU A 110 -13.78 12.70 11.10
C LEU A 110 -14.03 12.64 12.63
N PRO A 111 -13.38 11.71 13.35
CA PRO A 111 -13.41 11.66 14.81
C PRO A 111 -12.99 13.00 15.42
N LEU A 112 -13.68 13.43 16.49
CA LEU A 112 -13.31 14.61 17.25
C LEU A 112 -12.17 14.25 18.22
N PRO A 113 -11.09 15.07 18.27
CA PRO A 113 -10.03 14.90 19.26
C PRO A 113 -10.60 14.86 20.68
N GLY A 114 -10.23 13.84 21.47
CA GLY A 114 -10.68 13.67 22.86
C GLY A 114 -12.09 13.09 23.04
N SER A 115 -12.84 12.82 21.96
CA SER A 115 -14.17 12.20 22.05
C SER A 115 -14.07 10.70 22.28
N SER A 116 -14.37 10.25 23.50
CA SER A 116 -14.44 8.80 23.81
C SER A 116 -15.50 8.09 22.97
N ASN A 117 -16.61 8.76 22.64
CA ASN A 117 -17.66 8.21 21.81
C ASN A 117 -17.16 7.93 20.38
N ASP A 118 -16.41 8.85 19.80
CA ASP A 118 -15.89 8.67 18.43
C ASP A 118 -14.78 7.62 18.39
N VAL A 119 -13.92 7.59 19.42
CA VAL A 119 -12.90 6.55 19.56
C VAL A 119 -13.56 5.18 19.62
N ASN A 120 -14.58 5.02 20.46
CA ASN A 120 -15.31 3.75 20.59
C ASN A 120 -16.04 3.38 19.28
N ALA A 121 -16.64 4.35 18.61
CA ALA A 121 -17.28 4.13 17.32
C ALA A 121 -16.27 3.71 16.22
N LEU A 122 -15.07 4.28 16.20
CA LEU A 122 -13.99 3.84 15.31
C LEU A 122 -13.51 2.42 15.62
N LEU A 123 -13.30 2.10 16.91
CA LEU A 123 -12.91 0.77 17.36
C LEU A 123 -13.97 -0.29 17.00
N GLN A 124 -15.26 0.05 17.05
CA GLN A 124 -16.34 -0.84 16.64
C GLN A 124 -16.32 -1.22 15.14
N LEU A 125 -15.73 -0.38 14.28
CA LEU A 125 -15.57 -0.67 12.85
C LEU A 125 -14.45 -1.69 12.57
N LYS A 126 -13.51 -1.85 13.51
CA LYS A 126 -12.29 -2.66 13.35
C LYS A 126 -12.59 -4.12 13.03
N SER A 127 -13.32 -4.82 13.90
CA SER A 127 -13.52 -6.27 13.76
C SER A 127 -14.30 -6.66 12.50
N PRO A 128 -15.43 -5.99 12.13
CA PRO A 128 -16.13 -6.28 10.90
C PRO A 128 -15.26 -6.08 9.66
N TYR A 129 -14.51 -4.98 9.60
CA TYR A 129 -13.62 -4.67 8.48
C TYR A 129 -12.49 -5.70 8.33
N LEU A 130 -11.74 -5.97 9.40
CA LEU A 130 -10.60 -6.91 9.34
C LEU A 130 -11.04 -8.32 8.97
N LYS A 131 -12.23 -8.75 9.41
CA LYS A 131 -12.85 -10.00 8.96
C LYS A 131 -13.14 -10.00 7.46
N SER A 132 -13.66 -8.90 6.91
CA SER A 132 -13.99 -8.80 5.48
C SER A 132 -12.77 -8.89 4.56
N VAL A 133 -11.62 -8.40 5.02
CA VAL A 133 -10.36 -8.42 4.27
C VAL A 133 -9.42 -9.58 4.66
N GLN A 134 -9.91 -10.54 5.45
CA GLN A 134 -9.14 -11.68 6.00
C GLN A 134 -7.81 -11.27 6.63
N CYS A 135 -7.87 -10.34 7.58
CA CYS A 135 -6.74 -9.88 8.36
C CYS A 135 -6.99 -10.13 9.85
N ASP A 136 -5.95 -10.53 10.57
CA ASP A 136 -5.97 -10.83 11.98
C ASP A 136 -6.28 -9.56 12.78
N ALA A 137 -7.26 -9.64 13.67
CA ALA A 137 -7.73 -8.49 14.44
C ALA A 137 -6.64 -7.87 15.35
N SER A 138 -5.61 -8.64 15.72
CA SER A 138 -4.48 -8.18 16.51
C SER A 138 -3.47 -7.35 15.71
N TYR A 139 -3.49 -7.43 14.37
CA TYR A 139 -2.52 -6.72 13.53
C TYR A 139 -2.69 -5.20 13.56
N VAL A 140 -3.93 -4.72 13.67
CA VAL A 140 -4.25 -3.31 13.88
C VAL A 140 -4.50 -3.09 15.36
N THR A 141 -3.59 -2.45 16.07
CA THR A 141 -3.75 -2.24 17.52
C THR A 141 -4.81 -1.18 17.83
N ASP A 142 -5.45 -1.30 18.99
CA ASP A 142 -6.40 -0.26 19.45
C ASP A 142 -5.69 1.07 19.69
N GLU A 143 -4.42 1.06 20.11
CA GLU A 143 -3.63 2.29 20.29
C GLU A 143 -3.39 3.00 18.96
N LEU A 144 -3.11 2.27 17.87
CA LEU A 144 -2.99 2.87 16.55
C LEU A 144 -4.29 3.62 16.18
N LEU A 145 -5.44 2.98 16.37
CA LEU A 145 -6.74 3.61 16.07
C LEU A 145 -7.06 4.78 17.00
N ARG A 146 -6.63 4.73 18.27
CA ARG A 146 -6.69 5.88 19.18
C ARG A 146 -5.82 7.03 18.68
N GLY A 147 -4.63 6.74 18.14
CA GLY A 147 -3.76 7.71 17.47
C GLY A 147 -4.42 8.39 16.28
N PHE A 148 -5.04 7.60 15.39
CA PHE A 148 -5.88 8.11 14.30
C PHE A 148 -7.00 9.01 14.82
N ALA A 149 -7.81 8.56 15.76
CA ALA A 149 -8.93 9.34 16.28
C ALA A 149 -8.49 10.65 16.97
N ARG A 150 -7.33 10.62 17.65
CA ARG A 150 -6.74 11.78 18.34
C ARG A 150 -6.35 12.88 17.38
N THR A 151 -5.84 12.53 16.20
CA THR A 151 -5.19 13.48 15.28
C THR A 151 -5.82 13.54 13.89
N ALA A 152 -6.91 12.81 13.63
CA ALA A 152 -7.55 12.70 12.31
C ALA A 152 -7.85 14.04 11.62
N ARG A 153 -8.15 15.09 12.39
CA ARG A 153 -8.51 16.42 11.86
C ARG A 153 -7.31 17.37 11.74
N ALA A 154 -6.13 16.94 12.14
CA ALA A 154 -4.92 17.75 12.11
C ALA A 154 -4.13 17.50 10.83
N GLU A 155 -3.63 18.59 10.23
CA GLU A 155 -2.65 18.56 9.16
C GLU A 155 -1.32 19.04 9.74
N ILE A 156 -0.38 18.11 9.96
CA ILE A 156 0.91 18.40 10.56
C ILE A 156 1.89 18.76 9.43
N SER A 157 2.41 20.00 9.44
CA SER A 157 3.24 20.53 8.35
C SER A 157 4.42 19.61 7.95
N PRO A 158 5.22 19.04 8.88
CA PRO A 158 6.23 18.05 8.53
C PRO A 158 5.70 16.82 7.77
N VAL A 159 4.54 16.29 8.16
CA VAL A 159 3.93 15.12 7.51
C VAL A 159 3.47 15.49 6.10
N CYS A 160 2.81 16.66 5.95
CA CYS A 160 2.42 17.18 4.65
C CYS A 160 3.63 17.38 3.72
N ALA A 161 4.76 17.87 4.23
CA ALA A 161 5.99 18.05 3.46
C ALA A 161 6.57 16.71 2.97
N ILE A 162 6.60 15.68 3.84
CA ILE A 162 7.05 14.33 3.48
C ILE A 162 6.18 13.75 2.37
N LEU A 163 4.86 13.76 2.56
CA LEU A 163 3.93 13.19 1.58
C LEU A 163 3.93 13.98 0.27
N GLY A 164 3.94 15.30 0.33
CA GLY A 164 3.99 16.17 -0.84
C GLY A 164 5.26 15.96 -1.66
N GLY A 165 6.42 15.84 -0.99
CA GLY A 165 7.69 15.53 -1.65
C GLY A 165 7.68 14.17 -2.34
N PHE A 166 7.25 13.12 -1.64
CA PHE A 166 7.15 11.77 -2.20
C PHE A 166 6.17 11.69 -3.37
N ALA A 167 4.97 12.26 -3.21
CA ALA A 167 3.94 12.26 -4.25
C ALA A 167 4.39 13.05 -5.48
N ALA A 168 4.97 14.25 -5.30
CA ALA A 168 5.44 15.06 -6.41
C ALA A 168 6.57 14.35 -7.19
N GLN A 169 7.53 13.76 -6.48
CA GLN A 169 8.60 13.00 -7.13
C GLN A 169 8.06 11.83 -7.94
N ASP A 170 7.08 11.10 -7.41
CA ASP A 170 6.48 9.96 -8.10
C ASP A 170 5.65 10.38 -9.33
N ILE A 171 4.89 11.47 -9.21
CA ILE A 171 4.16 12.07 -10.34
C ILE A 171 5.13 12.42 -11.47
N LEU A 172 6.32 12.98 -11.16
CA LEU A 172 7.33 13.29 -12.17
C LEU A 172 7.85 12.03 -12.88
N LYS A 173 8.07 10.91 -12.17
CA LYS A 173 8.43 9.62 -12.80
C LYS A 173 7.35 9.18 -13.77
N VAL A 174 6.10 9.23 -13.33
CA VAL A 174 4.94 8.82 -14.13
C VAL A 174 4.71 9.71 -15.35
N LEU A 175 4.95 11.02 -15.25
CA LEU A 175 4.81 11.95 -16.38
C LEU A 175 5.97 11.84 -17.36
N SER A 176 7.19 11.62 -16.86
CA SER A 176 8.38 11.45 -17.71
C SER A 176 8.50 10.05 -18.33
N GLY A 177 7.81 9.05 -17.78
CA GLY A 177 7.99 7.64 -18.15
C GLY A 177 9.37 7.11 -17.76
N LYS A 178 10.03 7.74 -16.79
CA LYS A 178 11.37 7.37 -16.31
C LYS A 178 11.27 6.76 -14.92
N ASP A 179 11.94 5.61 -14.75
CA ASP A 179 12.00 4.82 -13.54
C ASP A 179 10.64 4.22 -13.13
N ALA A 180 10.68 3.19 -12.28
CA ALA A 180 9.47 2.55 -11.81
C ALA A 180 8.65 3.51 -10.92
N PRO A 181 7.34 3.66 -11.17
CA PRO A 181 6.46 4.39 -10.27
C PRO A 181 6.26 3.65 -8.93
N LEU A 182 5.75 4.37 -7.93
CA LEU A 182 5.17 3.80 -6.72
C LEU A 182 4.14 2.74 -7.12
N ASN A 183 4.22 1.53 -6.56
CA ASN A 183 3.26 0.47 -6.82
C ASN A 183 2.71 -0.10 -5.50
N ASN A 184 1.54 0.31 -5.06
CA ASN A 184 0.71 1.43 -5.54
C ASN A 184 0.14 2.27 -4.38
N PHE A 185 0.57 1.95 -3.16
CA PHE A 185 0.18 2.64 -1.95
C PHE A 185 1.44 2.90 -1.13
N PHE A 186 1.57 4.09 -0.58
CA PHE A 186 2.57 4.46 0.39
C PHE A 186 1.87 4.80 1.70
N CYS A 187 2.33 4.23 2.81
CA CYS A 187 1.88 4.51 4.15
C CYS A 187 3.00 5.17 4.95
N PHE A 188 2.67 6.22 5.69
CA PHE A 188 3.59 6.91 6.58
C PHE A 188 3.05 6.87 8.02
N ASN A 189 3.91 6.47 8.95
CA ASN A 189 3.67 6.49 10.38
C ASN A 189 4.66 7.43 11.05
N GLY A 190 4.21 8.62 11.43
CA GLY A 190 5.03 9.63 12.10
C GLY A 190 5.42 9.27 13.53
N ASP A 191 4.70 8.35 14.19
CA ASP A 191 5.01 7.92 15.56
C ASP A 191 6.21 6.94 15.56
N GLU A 192 6.34 6.14 14.49
CA GLU A 192 7.45 5.21 14.27
C GLU A 192 8.54 5.77 13.34
N PHE A 193 8.33 6.97 12.78
CA PHE A 193 9.15 7.58 11.72
C PHE A 193 9.40 6.63 10.55
N SER A 194 8.38 5.87 10.16
CA SER A 194 8.46 4.85 9.12
C SER A 194 7.60 5.21 7.91
N GLY A 195 8.10 4.89 6.72
CA GLY A 195 7.41 5.06 5.45
C GLY A 195 7.53 3.78 4.65
N LYS A 196 6.41 3.29 4.12
CA LYS A 196 6.36 1.98 3.49
C LYS A 196 5.51 1.96 2.24
N ILE A 197 6.09 1.39 1.18
CA ILE A 197 5.37 1.09 -0.05
C ILE A 197 4.76 -0.30 0.09
N ILE A 198 3.46 -0.42 -0.17
CA ILE A 198 2.74 -1.69 -0.25
C ILE A 198 2.12 -1.82 -1.64
N HIS A 199 2.26 -3.02 -2.20
CA HIS A 199 1.64 -3.37 -3.46
C HIS A 199 0.27 -3.99 -3.19
N LEU A 200 -0.78 -3.33 -3.67
CA LEU A 200 -2.15 -3.80 -3.59
C LEU A 200 -2.64 -4.20 -4.99
N PRO A 201 -3.51 -5.24 -5.09
CA PRO A 201 -3.83 -6.19 -4.02
C PRO A 201 -2.56 -6.93 -3.55
N PRO A 202 -2.52 -7.39 -2.29
CA PRO A 202 -1.36 -8.12 -1.80
C PRO A 202 -1.09 -9.32 -2.74
N PRO A 203 0.19 -9.65 -3.00
CA PRO A 203 0.51 -10.81 -3.81
C PRO A 203 -0.21 -12.02 -3.21
N VAL A 204 -0.93 -12.78 -4.04
CA VAL A 204 -1.59 -14.02 -3.60
C VAL A 204 -0.52 -14.82 -2.89
N ALA A 205 -0.71 -15.05 -1.58
CA ALA A 205 0.23 -15.83 -0.79
C ALA A 205 0.33 -17.19 -1.49
N VAL A 206 1.43 -17.41 -2.21
CA VAL A 206 1.68 -18.66 -2.88
C VAL A 206 1.66 -19.69 -1.76
N LYS A 207 0.58 -20.48 -1.66
CA LYS A 207 0.62 -21.76 -0.97
C LYS A 207 1.86 -22.41 -1.54
N ALA A 208 2.84 -22.75 -0.70
CA ALA A 208 4.02 -23.46 -1.14
C ALA A 208 3.57 -24.80 -1.75
N ALA A 209 3.18 -24.78 -3.02
CA ALA A 209 3.06 -25.96 -3.85
C ALA A 209 4.49 -26.44 -3.98
N GLY A 210 4.74 -27.65 -3.49
CA GLY A 210 6.06 -28.27 -3.50
C GLY A 210 6.71 -28.04 -4.86
N GLN A 211 7.92 -27.46 -4.83
CA GLN A 211 8.74 -27.39 -6.03
C GLN A 211 8.85 -28.81 -6.61
N PRO A 212 8.54 -29.04 -7.90
CA PRO A 212 9.00 -30.26 -8.54
C PRO A 212 10.53 -30.22 -8.47
N LYS A 213 11.13 -31.25 -7.86
CA LYS A 213 12.58 -31.46 -7.91
C LYS A 213 12.96 -31.52 -9.39
N ASN A 214 13.80 -30.59 -9.83
CA ASN A 214 14.48 -30.70 -11.12
C ASN A 214 15.28 -32.01 -11.14
N SER A 215 14.76 -33.03 -11.82
CA SER A 215 15.55 -34.15 -12.31
C SER A 215 16.46 -33.60 -13.41
N GLN A 216 17.75 -33.55 -13.10
CA GLN A 216 18.80 -33.37 -14.10
C GLN A 216 18.77 -34.60 -15.02
N GLU A 217 18.26 -34.44 -16.24
CA GLU A 217 18.58 -35.36 -17.33
C GLU A 217 19.82 -34.83 -18.04
N THR A 218 20.95 -35.46 -17.72
CA THR A 218 22.20 -35.33 -18.44
C THR A 218 22.05 -36.06 -19.78
N MET A 219 21.86 -35.33 -20.88
CA MET A 219 22.02 -35.90 -22.22
C MET A 219 23.51 -36.04 -22.52
N VAL A 220 23.98 -37.28 -22.52
CA VAL A 220 25.24 -37.69 -23.14
C VAL A 220 24.99 -37.74 -24.65
N ILE A 221 25.77 -36.97 -25.41
CA ILE A 221 25.80 -37.05 -26.87
C ILE A 221 26.88 -38.07 -27.21
N ASP A 222 26.47 -39.19 -27.81
CA ASP A 222 27.35 -40.11 -28.54
C ASP A 222 27.64 -39.55 -29.95
#